data_AF-A0A5P1X6E4-F1
#
_entry.id   AF-A0A5P1X6E4-F1
#
_cell.length_a   1.000
_cell.length_b   1.000
_cell.length_c   1.000
_cell.angle_alpha   90.00
_cell.angle_beta   90.00
_cell.angle_gamma   90.00
#
_symmetry.space_group_name_H-M   'P 1'
#
loop_
_entity.id
_entity.type
_entity.pdbx_description
1 polymer ?
#
loop_
_entity_poly.entity_id
_entity_poly.type
_entity_poly.pdbx_seq_one_letter_code
_entity_poly.pdbx_strand_id
1 'polypeptide(L)'
;MYDESDFIIFEDLTLQGRLGKIREFIDPKFEKTGEQLHDYFSKQGLQVYQHVAKHARRTVNPPVDTWIAFGPNKRGYKKDPHFELGFWDDRMFLKLCLLSESKANPFNAKYLQDSEAAIQQLNDKYGVSGDHTTKGMQLLENTSNYIDRYSKVKSAEFMVGIEWPRHDGFFSNEDQFDIIQATIADLINIYQIWVIRD
;
A
#
# COMPACT_ATOMS: atom_id res chain seq x y z
N MET A 1 -7.52 12.46 11.45
CA MET A 1 -8.11 11.23 10.86
C MET A 1 -7.46 10.01 11.47
N TYR A 2 -6.14 9.91 11.35
CA TYR A 2 -5.28 8.97 12.05
C TYR A 2 -4.48 9.72 13.12
N ASP A 3 -4.11 9.08 14.21
CA ASP A 3 -3.34 9.71 15.28
C ASP A 3 -2.42 8.70 15.98
N GLU A 4 -1.51 9.19 16.84
CA GLU A 4 -0.52 8.32 17.49
C GLU A 4 -1.13 7.25 18.43
N SER A 5 -2.38 7.43 18.85
CA SER A 5 -3.08 6.46 19.69
C SER A 5 -3.53 5.24 18.89
N ASP A 6 -3.66 5.34 17.55
CA ASP A 6 -4.03 4.21 16.69
C ASP A 6 -3.03 3.04 16.77
N PHE A 7 -1.77 3.32 17.08
CA PHE A 7 -0.74 2.29 17.26
C PHE A 7 -0.97 1.38 18.48
N ILE A 8 -1.89 1.74 19.38
CA ILE A 8 -2.26 0.93 20.56
C ILE A 8 -2.78 -0.47 20.20
N ILE A 9 -3.24 -0.66 18.95
CA ILE A 9 -3.70 -1.97 18.48
C ILE A 9 -2.57 -3.02 18.52
N PHE A 10 -1.32 -2.60 18.28
CA PHE A 10 -0.17 -3.51 18.18
C PHE A 10 0.34 -3.97 19.55
N GLU A 11 -0.06 -3.30 20.64
CA GLU A 11 0.25 -3.72 22.00
C GLU A 11 -0.52 -4.96 22.43
N ASP A 12 -1.62 -5.31 21.75
CA ASP A 12 -2.26 -6.60 21.96
C ASP A 12 -1.47 -7.69 21.25
N LEU A 13 -0.86 -8.57 22.04
CA LEU A 13 -0.01 -9.66 21.54
C LEU A 13 -0.80 -10.91 21.14
N THR A 14 -2.12 -10.91 21.32
CA THR A 14 -3.00 -12.03 20.95
C THR A 14 -3.60 -11.81 19.57
N LEU A 15 -3.78 -12.88 18.79
CA LEU A 15 -4.44 -12.81 17.48
C LEU A 15 -5.86 -12.24 17.58
N GLN A 16 -6.66 -12.77 18.51
CA GLN A 16 -8.06 -12.35 18.66
C GLN A 16 -8.18 -10.91 19.17
N GLY A 17 -7.38 -10.54 20.16
CA GLY A 17 -7.38 -9.19 20.72
C GLY A 17 -6.95 -8.14 19.70
N ARG A 18 -5.83 -8.36 18.98
CA ARG A 18 -5.38 -7.44 17.92
C ARG A 18 -6.40 -7.32 16.79
N LEU A 19 -6.98 -8.44 16.31
CA LEU A 19 -8.01 -8.39 15.28
C LEU A 19 -9.29 -7.70 15.75
N GLY A 20 -9.65 -7.83 17.04
CA GLY A 20 -10.74 -7.07 17.64
C GLY A 20 -10.49 -5.57 17.58
N LYS A 21 -9.32 -5.14 18.06
CA LYS A 21 -8.92 -3.72 18.05
C LYS A 21 -8.81 -3.13 16.64
N ILE A 22 -8.28 -3.88 15.67
CA ILE A 22 -8.24 -3.46 14.26
C ILE A 22 -9.66 -3.15 13.76
N ARG A 23 -10.61 -4.06 13.97
CA ARG A 23 -12.01 -3.88 13.54
C ARG A 23 -12.70 -2.73 14.24
N GLU A 24 -12.41 -2.52 15.52
CA GLU A 24 -13.06 -1.51 16.33
C GLU A 24 -12.52 -0.10 16.03
N PHE A 25 -11.19 0.05 15.87
CA PHE A 25 -10.54 1.36 15.82
C PHE A 25 -10.01 1.76 14.44
N ILE A 26 -9.54 0.80 13.64
CA ILE A 26 -8.81 1.09 12.39
C ILE A 26 -9.69 0.89 11.15
N ASP A 27 -10.43 -0.22 11.05
CA ASP A 27 -11.26 -0.52 9.88
C ASP A 27 -12.25 0.63 9.57
N PRO A 28 -12.94 1.27 10.53
CA PRO A 28 -13.83 2.39 10.24
C PRO A 28 -13.10 3.63 9.68
N LYS A 29 -11.86 3.87 10.12
CA LYS A 29 -11.03 4.98 9.62
C LYS A 29 -10.60 4.70 8.18
N PHE A 30 -10.16 3.47 7.89
CA PHE A 30 -9.84 3.03 6.54
C PHE A 30 -11.02 3.13 5.59
N GLU A 31 -12.19 2.63 5.98
CA GLU A 31 -13.40 2.69 5.15
C GLU A 31 -13.78 4.13 4.82
N LYS A 32 -13.75 5.02 5.82
CA LYS A 32 -14.01 6.45 5.62
C LYS A 32 -13.00 7.11 4.66
N THR A 33 -11.70 6.82 4.79
CA THR A 33 -10.70 7.31 3.84
C THR A 33 -10.97 6.76 2.43
N GLY A 34 -11.31 5.49 2.32
CA GLY A 34 -11.58 4.84 1.05
C GLY A 34 -12.81 5.40 0.32
N GLU A 35 -13.87 5.72 1.06
CA GLU A 35 -15.05 6.42 0.54
C GLU A 35 -14.67 7.78 -0.06
N GLN A 36 -13.85 8.56 0.64
CA GLN A 36 -13.40 9.87 0.15
C GLN A 36 -12.48 9.76 -1.08
N LEU A 37 -11.62 8.74 -1.12
CA LEU A 37 -10.74 8.49 -2.27
C LEU A 37 -11.48 7.99 -3.51
N HIS A 38 -12.66 7.39 -3.35
CA HIS A 38 -13.43 6.85 -4.48
C HIS A 38 -13.74 7.91 -5.54
N ASP A 39 -14.11 9.12 -5.12
CA ASP A 39 -14.37 10.25 -6.01
C ASP A 39 -13.10 10.70 -6.74
N TYR A 40 -11.96 10.69 -6.05
CA TYR A 40 -10.67 11.04 -6.64
C TYR A 40 -10.29 10.04 -7.74
N PHE A 41 -10.31 8.74 -7.46
CA PHE A 41 -10.02 7.70 -8.47
C PHE A 41 -10.96 7.79 -9.67
N SER A 42 -12.26 8.00 -9.43
CA SER A 42 -13.25 8.15 -10.50
C SER A 42 -12.96 9.35 -11.40
N LYS A 43 -12.51 10.48 -10.84
CA LYS A 43 -12.08 11.66 -11.62
C LYS A 43 -10.84 11.41 -12.45
N GLN A 44 -9.96 10.50 -12.02
CA GLN A 44 -8.81 10.03 -12.81
C GLN A 44 -9.19 8.98 -13.87
N GLY A 45 -10.48 8.68 -14.04
CA GLY A 45 -10.96 7.64 -14.97
C GLY A 45 -10.67 6.21 -14.51
N LEU A 46 -10.33 6.02 -13.23
CA LEU A 46 -9.95 4.73 -12.67
C LEU A 46 -11.10 4.11 -11.88
N GLN A 47 -11.51 2.93 -12.30
CA GLN A 47 -12.44 2.12 -11.51
C GLN A 47 -11.64 1.30 -10.48
N VAL A 48 -11.73 1.68 -9.21
CA VAL A 48 -11.09 0.98 -8.10
C VAL A 48 -12.11 0.46 -7.09
N TYR A 49 -11.76 -0.63 -6.43
CA TYR A 49 -12.53 -1.26 -5.36
C TYR A 49 -11.66 -1.35 -4.12
N GLN A 50 -12.25 -0.99 -2.98
CA GLN A 50 -11.58 -1.02 -1.69
C GLN A 50 -11.72 -2.40 -1.02
N HIS A 51 -10.64 -2.85 -0.38
CA HIS A 51 -10.57 -4.14 0.31
C HIS A 51 -9.81 -3.99 1.63
N VAL A 52 -10.50 -4.06 2.76
CA VAL A 52 -9.84 -4.12 4.07
C VAL A 52 -9.16 -5.48 4.23
N ALA A 53 -7.92 -5.48 4.73
CA ALA A 53 -7.13 -6.68 4.98
C ALA A 53 -7.78 -7.55 6.05
N LYS A 54 -8.31 -8.71 5.65
CA LYS A 54 -9.07 -9.60 6.54
C LYS A 54 -8.21 -10.49 7.45
N HIS A 55 -6.89 -10.56 7.21
CA HIS A 55 -5.95 -11.44 7.93
C HIS A 55 -6.38 -12.92 8.04
N ALA A 56 -7.22 -13.39 7.12
CA ALA A 56 -7.92 -14.68 7.22
C ALA A 56 -7.02 -15.93 7.21
N ARG A 57 -5.73 -15.78 6.87
CA ARG A 57 -4.74 -16.86 6.87
C ARG A 57 -3.95 -16.95 8.18
N ARG A 58 -4.14 -16.03 9.14
CA ARG A 58 -3.45 -16.04 10.45
C ARG A 58 -4.19 -16.97 11.41
N THR A 59 -3.45 -17.87 12.06
CA THR A 59 -4.01 -18.87 12.99
C THR A 59 -3.45 -18.78 14.41
N VAL A 60 -2.20 -18.36 14.56
CA VAL A 60 -1.50 -18.28 15.85
C VAL A 60 -0.99 -16.86 16.12
N ASN A 61 -0.15 -16.34 15.22
CA ASN A 61 0.47 -15.03 15.43
C ASN A 61 -0.44 -13.90 14.96
N PRO A 62 -0.63 -12.82 15.75
CA PRO A 62 -1.34 -11.62 15.31
C PRO A 62 -0.65 -11.00 14.08
N PRO A 63 -1.38 -10.27 13.23
CA PRO A 63 -0.78 -9.60 12.08
C PRO A 63 0.19 -8.51 12.54
N VAL A 64 1.32 -8.37 11.84
CA VAL A 64 2.36 -7.37 12.12
C VAL A 64 2.02 -5.99 11.56
N ASP A 65 1.02 -5.96 10.69
CA ASP A 65 0.52 -4.81 9.94
C ASP A 65 -0.97 -4.96 9.64
N THR A 66 -1.63 -3.88 9.22
CA THR A 66 -3.00 -3.92 8.68
C THR A 66 -3.19 -2.81 7.67
N TRP A 67 -4.06 -3.00 6.68
CA TRP A 67 -4.23 -2.04 5.59
C TRP A 67 -5.62 -2.12 4.94
N ILE A 68 -5.93 -1.09 4.18
CA ILE A 68 -6.96 -1.09 3.14
C ILE A 68 -6.27 -1.03 1.77
N ALA A 69 -6.70 -1.89 0.85
CA ALA A 69 -6.18 -1.95 -0.50
C ALA A 69 -7.18 -1.37 -1.51
N PHE A 70 -6.68 -0.72 -2.57
CA PHE A 70 -7.46 -0.17 -3.68
C PHE A 70 -6.96 -0.77 -4.99
N GLY A 71 -7.77 -1.63 -5.60
CA GLY A 71 -7.40 -2.34 -6.83
C GLY A 71 -8.53 -2.44 -7.84
N PRO A 72 -8.26 -2.89 -9.08
CA PRO A 72 -9.21 -2.85 -10.18
C PRO A 72 -10.28 -3.95 -10.14
N ASN A 73 -10.24 -4.85 -9.16
CA ASN A 73 -11.08 -6.04 -9.11
C ASN A 73 -11.98 -6.09 -7.88
N LYS A 74 -13.28 -6.33 -8.10
CA LYS A 74 -14.31 -6.39 -7.04
C LYS A 74 -14.10 -7.52 -6.03
N ARG A 75 -13.40 -8.60 -6.40
CA ARG A 75 -13.33 -9.84 -5.60
C ARG A 75 -12.04 -9.98 -4.79
N GLY A 76 -11.07 -9.12 -5.04
CA GLY A 76 -9.79 -9.11 -4.33
C GLY A 76 -8.77 -8.26 -5.07
N TYR A 77 -7.62 -8.04 -4.46
CA TYR A 77 -6.61 -7.09 -4.93
C TYR A 77 -5.24 -7.74 -5.20
N LYS A 78 -4.88 -8.81 -4.49
CA LYS A 78 -3.51 -9.38 -4.49
C LYS A 78 -2.96 -9.80 -5.86
N LYS A 79 -3.83 -10.15 -6.80
CA LYS A 79 -3.44 -10.59 -8.16
C LYS A 79 -3.27 -9.42 -9.14
N ASP A 80 -3.64 -8.22 -8.72
CA ASP A 80 -3.67 -7.03 -9.57
C ASP A 80 -2.71 -5.99 -8.96
N PRO A 81 -2.17 -5.05 -9.76
CA PRO A 81 -1.64 -3.80 -9.24
C PRO A 81 -2.65 -3.13 -8.30
N HIS A 82 -2.21 -2.64 -7.15
CA HIS A 82 -3.11 -1.98 -6.19
C HIS A 82 -2.36 -1.03 -5.27
N PHE A 83 -3.06 -0.04 -4.72
CA PHE A 83 -2.58 0.76 -3.60
C PHE A 83 -2.87 0.07 -2.28
N GLU A 84 -2.05 0.31 -1.27
CA GLU A 84 -2.28 -0.04 0.14
C GLU A 84 -2.04 1.19 1.01
N LEU A 85 -3.00 1.51 1.88
CA LEU A 85 -2.86 2.46 2.98
C LEU A 85 -2.95 1.67 4.28
N GLY A 86 -1.90 1.71 5.11
CA GLY A 86 -1.82 0.79 6.23
C GLY A 86 -0.93 1.23 7.37
N PHE A 87 -0.92 0.41 8.42
CA PHE A 87 -0.13 0.59 9.63
C PHE A 87 0.82 -0.58 9.84
N TRP A 88 2.04 -0.24 10.27
CA TRP A 88 2.86 -1.08 11.13
C TRP A 88 2.76 -0.58 12.57
N ASP A 89 3.43 -1.24 13.51
CA ASP A 89 3.48 -0.83 14.92
C ASP A 89 4.17 0.54 15.18
N ASP A 90 4.95 1.05 14.23
CA ASP A 90 5.83 2.22 14.40
C ASP A 90 5.72 3.25 13.26
N ARG A 91 4.88 2.98 12.25
CA ARG A 91 4.64 3.89 11.12
C ARG A 91 3.34 3.57 10.39
N MET A 92 2.78 4.57 9.74
CA MET A 92 1.78 4.38 8.69
C MET A 92 2.47 4.35 7.32
N PHE A 93 1.85 3.77 6.30
CA PHE A 93 2.40 3.70 4.96
C PHE A 93 1.33 3.88 3.89
N LEU A 94 1.75 4.39 2.74
CA LEU A 94 0.98 4.35 1.50
C LEU A 94 1.89 3.84 0.39
N LYS A 95 1.55 2.67 -0.16
CA LYS A 95 2.36 1.96 -1.16
C LYS A 95 1.52 1.61 -2.38
N LEU A 96 2.12 1.66 -3.56
CA LEU A 96 1.63 1.06 -4.78
C LEU A 96 2.35 -0.28 -4.96
N CYS A 97 1.60 -1.37 -5.12
CA CYS A 97 2.07 -2.73 -4.89
C CYS A 97 1.85 -3.67 -6.09
N LEU A 98 2.85 -4.51 -6.34
CA LEU A 98 2.85 -5.71 -7.17
C LEU A 98 3.31 -6.90 -6.31
N LEU A 99 2.35 -7.60 -5.71
CA LEU A 99 2.63 -8.79 -4.90
C LEU A 99 3.00 -9.99 -5.79
N SER A 100 3.53 -11.04 -5.18
CA SER A 100 3.97 -12.23 -5.91
C SER A 100 2.83 -12.88 -6.71
N GLU A 101 1.59 -12.82 -6.22
CA GLU A 101 0.39 -13.32 -6.91
C GLU A 101 0.08 -12.55 -8.20
N SER A 102 0.54 -11.30 -8.34
CA SER A 102 0.30 -10.48 -9.52
C SER A 102 1.07 -10.96 -10.76
N LYS A 103 2.09 -11.81 -10.59
CA LYS A 103 2.83 -12.47 -11.68
C LYS A 103 2.00 -13.47 -12.47
N ALA A 104 0.77 -13.75 -12.02
CA ALA A 104 -0.20 -14.45 -12.85
C ALA A 104 -0.49 -13.70 -14.17
N ASN A 105 -0.33 -12.37 -14.18
CA ASN A 105 -0.27 -11.58 -15.41
C ASN A 105 1.20 -11.51 -15.91
N PRO A 106 1.54 -12.15 -17.05
CA PRO A 106 2.91 -12.15 -17.57
C PRO A 106 3.40 -10.77 -18.01
N PHE A 107 2.50 -9.80 -18.25
CA PHE A 107 2.87 -8.46 -18.69
C PHE A 107 3.34 -7.54 -17.55
N ASN A 108 3.02 -7.86 -16.29
CA ASN A 108 3.34 -6.99 -15.15
C ASN A 108 4.84 -6.72 -15.01
N ALA A 109 5.71 -7.67 -15.35
CA ALA A 109 7.16 -7.44 -15.34
C ALA A 109 7.58 -6.37 -16.36
N LYS A 110 6.98 -6.40 -17.56
CA LYS A 110 7.21 -5.39 -18.59
C LYS A 110 6.64 -4.03 -18.17
N TYR A 111 5.41 -3.98 -17.66
CA TYR A 111 4.81 -2.71 -17.23
C TYR A 111 5.59 -2.06 -16.08
N LEU A 112 6.09 -2.88 -15.15
CA LEU A 112 6.97 -2.40 -14.09
C LEU A 112 8.27 -1.81 -14.69
N GLN A 113 8.90 -2.49 -15.64
CA GLN A 113 10.08 -1.99 -16.35
C GLN A 113 9.81 -0.69 -17.11
N ASP A 114 8.66 -0.58 -17.79
CA ASP A 114 8.25 0.62 -18.53
C ASP A 114 8.00 1.83 -17.60
N SER A 115 7.69 1.57 -16.32
CA SER A 115 7.45 2.61 -15.31
C SER A 115 8.70 3.09 -14.56
N GLU A 116 9.87 2.48 -14.80
CA GLU A 116 11.10 2.75 -14.04
C GLU A 116 11.48 4.23 -14.02
N ALA A 117 11.43 4.90 -15.17
CA ALA A 117 11.78 6.31 -15.28
C ALA A 117 10.83 7.21 -14.47
N ALA A 118 9.54 6.87 -14.40
CA ALA A 118 8.57 7.60 -13.60
C ALA A 118 8.80 7.40 -12.09
N ILE A 119 9.15 6.19 -11.67
CA ILE A 119 9.49 5.89 -10.28
C ILE A 119 10.74 6.66 -9.83
N GLN A 120 11.76 6.73 -10.68
CA GLN A 120 13.01 7.45 -10.39
C GLN A 120 12.86 8.98 -10.36
N GLN A 121 11.75 9.53 -10.87
CA GLN A 121 11.44 10.96 -10.80
C GLN A 121 10.73 11.38 -9.51
N LEU A 122 10.28 10.42 -8.69
CA LEU A 122 9.73 10.72 -7.38
C LEU A 122 10.79 11.40 -6.49
N ASN A 123 10.35 12.23 -5.55
CA ASN A 123 11.25 12.87 -4.60
C ASN A 123 11.75 11.90 -3.51
N ASP A 124 12.69 12.37 -2.69
CA ASP A 124 13.38 11.59 -1.66
C ASP A 124 12.51 11.13 -0.48
N LYS A 125 11.25 11.57 -0.40
CA LYS A 125 10.27 11.04 0.57
C LYS A 125 9.76 9.65 0.17
N TYR A 126 9.91 9.29 -1.11
CA TYR A 126 9.51 7.99 -1.63
C TYR A 126 10.65 6.99 -1.56
N GLY A 127 10.30 5.71 -1.51
CA GLY A 127 11.27 4.63 -1.67
C GLY A 127 10.63 3.39 -2.30
N VAL A 128 11.43 2.33 -2.40
CA VAL A 128 11.04 1.03 -2.95
C VAL A 128 11.26 -0.11 -1.95
N SER A 129 10.45 -1.16 -2.03
CA SER A 129 10.65 -2.39 -1.25
C SER A 129 10.20 -3.61 -2.06
N GLY A 130 10.63 -4.81 -1.65
CA GLY A 130 10.36 -6.05 -2.38
C GLY A 130 9.70 -7.16 -1.56
N ASP A 131 9.24 -6.83 -0.35
CA ASP A 131 8.52 -7.74 0.56
C ASP A 131 7.51 -6.96 1.43
N HIS A 132 6.21 -7.16 1.17
CA HIS A 132 5.13 -6.45 1.89
C HIS A 132 5.02 -6.85 3.36
N THR A 133 5.73 -7.90 3.79
CA THR A 133 5.74 -8.38 5.17
C THR A 133 6.86 -7.76 6.01
N THR A 134 7.63 -6.85 5.43
CA THR A 134 8.75 -6.15 6.07
C THR A 134 8.56 -4.63 6.07
N LYS A 135 9.04 -3.98 7.14
CA LYS A 135 9.03 -2.52 7.30
C LYS A 135 10.18 -1.87 6.55
N GLY A 136 10.01 -0.59 6.21
CA GLY A 136 11.06 0.23 5.66
C GLY A 136 11.07 0.22 4.14
N MET A 137 11.49 1.35 3.60
CA MET A 137 11.68 1.55 2.17
C MET A 137 13.17 1.78 1.90
N GLN A 138 13.66 1.26 0.78
CA GLN A 138 14.99 1.55 0.27
C GLN A 138 14.95 2.80 -0.64
N LEU A 139 16.09 3.45 -0.79
CA LEU A 139 16.24 4.61 -1.66
C LEU A 139 15.86 4.28 -3.11
N LEU A 140 15.26 5.25 -3.82
CA LEU A 140 14.79 5.11 -5.21
C LEU A 140 15.90 4.71 -6.20
N GLU A 141 17.17 4.98 -5.90
CA GLU A 141 18.32 4.49 -6.69
C GLU A 141 18.36 2.96 -6.81
N ASN A 142 17.72 2.25 -5.88
CA ASN A 142 17.63 0.79 -5.91
C ASN A 142 16.50 0.26 -6.81
N THR A 143 15.71 1.13 -7.45
CA THR A 143 14.56 0.74 -8.27
C THR A 143 14.91 -0.35 -9.28
N SER A 144 15.98 -0.18 -10.07
CA SER A 144 16.40 -1.15 -11.08
C SER A 144 16.67 -2.54 -10.50
N ASN A 145 17.27 -2.60 -9.31
CA ASN A 145 17.57 -3.86 -8.62
C ASN A 145 16.29 -4.60 -8.22
N TYR A 146 15.29 -3.86 -7.72
CA TYR A 146 14.00 -4.44 -7.33
C TYR A 146 13.17 -4.87 -8.55
N ILE A 147 13.20 -4.11 -9.66
CA ILE A 147 12.55 -4.49 -10.92
C ILE A 147 13.17 -5.77 -11.50
N ASP A 148 14.51 -5.85 -11.54
CA ASP A 148 15.22 -7.05 -12.01
C ASP A 148 14.88 -8.28 -11.16
N ARG A 149 14.87 -8.09 -9.83
CA ARG A 149 14.50 -9.15 -8.89
C ARG A 149 13.06 -9.61 -9.07
N TYR A 150 12.11 -8.67 -9.22
CA TYR A 150 10.71 -8.99 -9.50
C TYR A 150 10.58 -9.84 -10.76
N SER A 151 11.34 -9.53 -11.81
CA SER A 151 11.29 -10.27 -13.08
C SER A 151 11.85 -11.71 -12.98
N LYS A 152 12.83 -11.95 -12.10
CA LYS A 152 13.57 -13.23 -12.03
C LYS A 152 13.11 -14.17 -10.92
N VAL A 153 12.68 -13.64 -9.77
CA VAL A 153 12.43 -14.44 -8.57
C VAL A 153 10.94 -14.63 -8.37
N LYS A 154 10.44 -15.88 -8.41
CA LYS A 154 8.99 -16.18 -8.34
C LYS A 154 8.28 -15.53 -7.15
N SER A 155 8.89 -15.55 -5.97
CA SER A 155 8.31 -14.98 -4.74
C SER A 155 8.58 -13.49 -4.55
N ALA A 156 9.39 -12.86 -5.40
CA ALA A 156 9.70 -11.44 -5.23
C ALA A 156 8.49 -10.56 -5.57
N GLU A 157 8.40 -9.45 -4.85
CA GLU A 157 7.36 -8.45 -4.99
C GLU A 157 8.02 -7.11 -5.34
N PHE A 158 7.19 -6.12 -5.66
CA PHE A 158 7.64 -4.76 -5.86
C PHE A 158 6.63 -3.80 -5.26
N MET A 159 7.11 -2.87 -4.45
CA MET A 159 6.32 -1.76 -3.93
C MET A 159 7.10 -0.45 -4.07
N VAL A 160 6.39 0.63 -4.36
CA VAL A 160 6.88 2.01 -4.31
C VAL A 160 5.93 2.85 -3.48
N GLY A 161 6.44 3.74 -2.62
CA GLY A 161 5.56 4.51 -1.73
C GLY A 161 6.30 5.29 -0.66
N ILE A 162 5.53 5.72 0.34
CA ILE A 162 5.98 6.53 1.48
C ILE A 162 5.61 5.85 2.80
N GLU A 163 6.38 6.16 3.84
CA GLU A 163 6.08 5.79 5.23
C GLU A 163 6.10 7.04 6.11
N TRP A 164 5.17 7.14 7.06
CA TRP A 164 5.10 8.18 8.08
C TRP A 164 5.38 7.55 9.45
N PRO A 165 6.59 7.76 10.04
CA PRO A 165 6.91 7.28 11.37
C PRO A 165 5.91 7.75 12.42
N ARG A 166 5.66 6.95 13.47
CA ARG A 166 4.65 7.24 14.52
C ARG A 166 4.68 8.67 15.08
N HIS A 167 5.84 9.30 15.17
CA HIS A 167 6.02 10.66 15.68
C HIS A 167 6.20 11.72 14.57
N ASP A 168 5.85 11.40 13.34
CA ASP A 168 5.86 12.32 12.21
C ASP A 168 4.74 13.36 12.32
N GLY A 169 5.00 14.56 11.79
CA GLY A 169 4.04 15.67 11.78
C GLY A 169 2.71 15.30 11.11
N PHE A 170 2.69 14.29 10.23
CA PHE A 170 1.48 13.70 9.66
C PHE A 170 0.40 13.43 10.70
N PHE A 171 0.73 12.84 11.86
CA PHE A 171 -0.25 12.44 12.89
C PHE A 171 -0.90 13.61 13.64
N SER A 172 -0.31 14.81 13.53
CA SER A 172 -0.84 16.06 14.11
C SER A 172 -1.44 17.01 13.07
N ASN A 173 -1.38 16.66 11.79
CA ASN A 173 -1.82 17.52 10.70
C ASN A 173 -3.34 17.41 10.49
N GLU A 174 -4.03 18.55 10.37
CA GLU A 174 -5.47 18.57 10.08
C GLU A 174 -5.79 18.14 8.64
N ASP A 175 -4.83 18.33 7.71
CA ASP A 175 -4.95 18.07 6.26
C ASP A 175 -4.45 16.66 5.87
N GLN A 176 -4.48 15.69 6.79
CA GLN A 176 -4.04 14.31 6.54
C GLN A 176 -4.62 13.69 5.27
N PHE A 177 -5.89 13.95 4.99
CA PHE A 177 -6.54 13.41 3.79
C PHE A 177 -5.90 13.96 2.51
N ASP A 178 -5.60 15.25 2.47
CA ASP A 178 -5.00 15.89 1.30
C ASP A 178 -3.59 15.36 1.05
N ILE A 179 -2.83 15.07 2.11
CA ILE A 179 -1.52 14.41 2.01
C ILE A 179 -1.66 13.00 1.41
N ILE A 180 -2.62 12.20 1.89
CA ILE A 180 -2.90 10.86 1.36
C ILE A 180 -3.29 10.95 -0.12
N GLN A 181 -4.21 11.85 -0.48
CA GLN A 181 -4.67 12.03 -1.85
C GLN A 181 -3.53 12.52 -2.77
N ALA A 182 -2.70 13.47 -2.32
CA ALA A 182 -1.54 13.94 -3.07
C ALA A 182 -0.52 12.81 -3.29
N THR A 183 -0.32 11.95 -2.28
CA THR A 183 0.57 10.79 -2.42
C THR A 183 0.04 9.80 -3.46
N ILE A 184 -1.27 9.58 -3.52
CA ILE A 184 -1.89 8.77 -4.58
C ILE A 184 -1.72 9.46 -5.94
N ALA A 185 -1.87 10.79 -6.01
CA ALA A 185 -1.67 11.56 -7.23
C ALA A 185 -0.26 11.40 -7.81
N ASP A 186 0.76 11.46 -6.97
CA ASP A 186 2.16 11.29 -7.38
C ASP A 186 2.42 9.88 -7.96
N LEU A 187 1.68 8.87 -7.48
CA LEU A 187 1.81 7.48 -7.90
C LEU A 187 0.82 7.08 -9.01
N ILE A 188 -0.14 7.94 -9.38
CA ILE A 188 -1.25 7.56 -10.26
C ILE A 188 -0.79 7.25 -11.69
N ASN A 189 0.19 8.02 -12.19
CA ASN A 189 0.75 7.82 -13.52
C ASN A 189 1.51 6.48 -13.61
N ILE A 190 2.19 6.09 -12.52
CA ILE A 190 2.86 4.79 -12.42
C ILE A 190 1.81 3.67 -12.40
N TYR A 191 0.76 3.81 -11.58
CA TYR A 191 -0.33 2.84 -11.52
C TYR A 191 -1.01 2.63 -12.87
N GLN A 192 -1.27 3.71 -13.61
CA GLN A 192 -1.88 3.66 -14.94
C GLN A 192 -1.06 2.80 -15.91
N ILE A 193 0.28 2.89 -15.88
CA ILE A 193 1.17 2.02 -16.68
C ILE A 193 0.95 0.54 -16.33
N TRP A 194 0.75 0.22 -15.05
CA TRP A 194 0.63 -1.16 -14.58
C TRP A 194 -0.73 -1.79 -14.88
N VAL A 195 -1.77 -0.98 -15.02
CA VAL A 195 -3.13 -1.45 -15.36
C VAL A 195 -3.49 -1.27 -16.83
N ILE A 196 -2.52 -0.92 -17.69
CA ILE A 196 -2.70 -0.94 -19.15
C ILE A 196 -3.17 -2.34 -19.56
N ARG A 197 -4.24 -2.37 -20.34
CA ARG A 197 -4.80 -3.59 -20.94
C ARG A 197 -4.72 -3.42 -22.44
N ASP A 198 -3.54 -3.70 -22.99
CA ASP A 198 -3.37 -3.90 -24.43
C ASP A 198 -3.82 -5.31 -24.82
#